data_AF-A0A7C6IVN4-F1
#
_entry.id   AF-A0A7C6IVN4-F1
#
_cell.length_a   1.000
_cell.length_b   1.000
_cell.length_c   1.000
_cell.angle_alpha   90.00
_cell.angle_beta   90.00
_cell.angle_gamma   90.00
#
_symmetry.space_group_name_H-M   'P 1'
#
loop_
_entity.id
_entity.type
_entity.pdbx_description
1 polymer ?
#
loop_
_entity_poly.entity_id
_entity_poly.type
_entity_poly.pdbx_seq_one_letter_code
_entity_poly.pdbx_strand_id
1 'polypeptide(L)'
;ADKTSEKAKASEKNKQISLADVKTLWENTILKIKKEKLPLYCTLLETEAEPKEITPGGVINFEIKGYEGHKIYIENEIEYIESVLNEGRKESFKIKILTKEESTKKQAAAQKKQDDINQKHSEEDSRLFIEQVKEIFQGYEELIEIIEEE
;
A
#
# COMPACT_ATOMS: atom_id res chain seq x y z
N ALA A 1 -41.47 26.62 -6.00
CA ALA A 1 -41.09 26.14 -4.65
C ALA A 1 -41.95 24.91 -4.38
N ASP A 2 -41.44 23.72 -4.11
CA ASP A 2 -40.13 23.39 -3.57
C ASP A 2 -39.71 21.99 -4.04
N LYS A 3 -38.41 21.81 -4.28
CA LYS A 3 -37.76 20.60 -4.78
C LYS A 3 -37.01 19.96 -3.62
N THR A 4 -37.33 18.73 -3.25
CA THR A 4 -36.43 17.83 -2.51
C THR A 4 -36.69 16.41 -3.00
N SER A 5 -36.14 16.05 -4.16
CA SER A 5 -34.81 15.45 -4.32
C SER A 5 -34.74 13.99 -3.87
N GLU A 6 -35.54 13.12 -4.48
CA GLU A 6 -35.24 11.70 -4.59
C GLU A 6 -34.15 11.50 -5.66
N LYS A 7 -32.92 11.83 -5.28
CA LYS A 7 -31.69 11.48 -5.99
C LYS A 7 -30.80 10.72 -5.02
N ALA A 8 -31.21 9.52 -4.66
CA ALA A 8 -30.24 8.45 -4.38
C ALA A 8 -29.65 8.02 -5.72
N LYS A 9 -28.86 8.91 -6.33
CA LYS A 9 -27.95 8.51 -7.39
C LYS A 9 -27.00 7.50 -6.77
N ALA A 10 -26.88 6.36 -7.43
CA ALA A 10 -25.79 5.42 -7.28
C ALA A 10 -24.44 6.15 -7.14
N SER A 11 -24.04 6.41 -5.90
CA SER A 11 -22.66 6.69 -5.51
C SER A 11 -21.98 5.36 -5.23
N GLU A 12 -21.98 4.49 -6.24
CA GLU A 12 -21.25 3.22 -6.23
C GLU A 12 -20.22 3.23 -7.36
N LYS A 13 -19.55 4.37 -7.54
CA LYS A 13 -18.41 4.50 -8.44
C LYS A 13 -17.21 4.94 -7.61
N ASN A 14 -16.16 4.14 -7.67
CA ASN A 14 -14.91 4.22 -6.91
C ASN A 14 -14.93 3.67 -5.48
N LYS A 15 -15.40 2.43 -5.31
CA LYS A 15 -14.91 1.61 -4.19
C LYS A 15 -13.51 1.15 -4.56
N GLN A 16 -12.49 1.89 -4.10
CA GLN A 16 -11.09 1.48 -4.26
C GLN A 16 -10.95 0.10 -3.63
N ILE A 17 -10.60 -0.90 -4.42
CA ILE A 17 -10.53 -2.28 -3.93
C ILE A 17 -9.44 -2.39 -2.86
N SER A 18 -9.76 -3.01 -1.73
CA SER A 18 -8.81 -3.13 -0.62
C SER A 18 -7.84 -4.28 -0.83
N LEU A 19 -6.71 -4.28 -0.11
CA LEU A 19 -5.77 -5.40 -0.13
C LEU A 19 -6.41 -6.72 0.35
N ALA A 20 -7.36 -6.65 1.28
CA ALA A 20 -8.09 -7.83 1.77
C ALA A 20 -8.98 -8.43 0.67
N ASP A 21 -9.64 -7.58 -0.11
CA ASP A 21 -10.39 -8.03 -1.28
C ASP A 21 -9.43 -8.68 -2.28
N VAL A 22 -8.29 -8.05 -2.59
CA VAL A 22 -7.28 -8.62 -3.50
C VAL A 22 -6.77 -9.99 -3.04
N LYS A 23 -6.52 -10.19 -1.74
CA LYS A 23 -6.15 -11.50 -1.17
C LYS A 23 -7.24 -12.55 -1.41
N THR A 24 -8.49 -12.19 -1.14
CA THR A 24 -9.64 -13.08 -1.38
C THR A 24 -9.78 -13.42 -2.86
N LEU A 25 -9.52 -12.45 -3.75
CA LEU A 25 -9.55 -12.68 -5.19
C LEU A 25 -8.43 -13.59 -5.64
N TRP A 26 -7.24 -13.43 -5.08
CA TRP A 26 -6.09 -14.29 -5.34
C TRP A 26 -6.37 -15.76 -4.98
N GLU A 27 -6.90 -16.00 -3.78
CA GLU A 27 -7.29 -17.34 -3.33
C GLU A 27 -8.32 -17.98 -4.27
N ASN A 28 -9.33 -17.22 -4.70
CA ASN A 28 -10.32 -17.70 -5.67
C ASN A 28 -9.71 -17.98 -7.06
N THR A 29 -8.77 -17.15 -7.51
CA THR A 29 -8.04 -17.37 -8.77
C THR A 29 -7.24 -18.66 -8.72
N ILE A 30 -6.51 -18.90 -7.63
CA ILE A 30 -5.78 -20.16 -7.43
C ILE A 30 -6.72 -21.36 -7.48
N LEU A 31 -7.88 -21.29 -6.81
CA LEU A 31 -8.87 -22.38 -6.83
C LEU A 31 -9.39 -22.70 -8.23
N LYS A 32 -9.54 -21.69 -9.10
CA LYS A 32 -9.90 -21.89 -10.51
C LYS A 32 -8.75 -22.54 -11.28
N ILE A 33 -7.54 -22.00 -11.15
CA ILE A 33 -6.32 -22.53 -11.79
C ILE A 33 -6.09 -24.00 -11.40
N LYS A 34 -6.35 -24.37 -10.15
CA LYS A 34 -6.20 -25.74 -9.62
C LYS A 34 -7.09 -26.78 -10.30
N LYS A 35 -8.17 -26.35 -10.97
CA LYS A 35 -9.03 -27.24 -11.75
C LYS A 35 -8.45 -27.53 -13.14
N GLU A 36 -7.53 -26.71 -13.64
CA GLU A 36 -7.03 -26.76 -15.02
C GLU A 36 -5.52 -27.02 -15.13
N LYS A 37 -4.72 -26.65 -14.12
CA LYS A 37 -3.25 -26.75 -14.13
C LYS A 37 -2.74 -27.84 -13.18
N LEU A 38 -1.44 -28.15 -13.32
CA LEU A 38 -0.76 -29.13 -12.49
C LEU A 38 -0.76 -28.73 -11.01
N PRO A 39 -0.91 -29.69 -10.07
CA PRO A 39 -0.89 -29.42 -8.64
C PRO A 39 0.34 -28.65 -8.16
N LEU A 40 1.52 -28.96 -8.71
CA LEU A 40 2.79 -28.31 -8.33
C LEU A 40 2.81 -26.80 -8.63
N TYR A 41 2.23 -26.38 -9.76
CA TYR A 41 2.11 -24.96 -10.10
C TYR A 41 1.20 -24.24 -9.11
N CYS A 42 0.09 -24.89 -8.73
CA CYS A 42 -0.86 -24.32 -7.78
C CYS A 42 -0.25 -24.21 -6.38
N THR A 43 0.51 -25.22 -5.93
CA THR A 43 1.25 -25.16 -4.67
C THR A 43 2.21 -23.98 -4.65
N LEU A 44 2.92 -23.74 -5.75
CA LEU A 44 3.84 -22.59 -5.86
C LEU A 44 3.10 -21.25 -5.75
N LEU A 45 1.91 -21.10 -6.37
CA LEU A 45 1.10 -19.90 -6.21
C LEU A 45 0.54 -19.73 -4.78
N GLU A 46 0.16 -20.84 -4.12
CA GLU A 46 -0.39 -20.85 -2.76
C GLU A 46 0.66 -20.51 -1.70
N THR A 47 1.86 -21.08 -1.80
CA THR A 47 2.88 -20.97 -0.74
C THR A 47 3.87 -19.83 -0.98
N GLU A 48 4.22 -19.57 -2.25
CA GLU A 48 5.33 -18.69 -2.58
C GLU A 48 4.89 -17.28 -2.95
N ALA A 49 3.71 -17.10 -3.56
CA ALA A 49 3.25 -15.80 -4.07
C ALA A 49 2.15 -15.18 -3.20
N GLU A 50 2.42 -14.00 -2.62
CA GLU A 50 1.44 -13.27 -1.80
C GLU A 50 1.23 -11.84 -2.34
N PRO A 51 -0.02 -11.37 -2.50
CA PRO A 51 -0.27 -9.98 -2.85
C PRO A 51 0.06 -9.08 -1.65
N LYS A 52 0.93 -8.08 -1.87
CA LYS A 52 1.39 -7.14 -0.84
C LYS A 52 0.78 -5.75 -0.98
N GLU A 53 0.56 -5.31 -2.20
CA GLU A 53 0.10 -3.95 -2.49
C GLU A 53 -0.76 -3.94 -3.75
N ILE A 54 -1.76 -3.06 -3.79
CA ILE A 54 -2.43 -2.70 -5.03
C ILE A 54 -2.25 -1.20 -5.29
N THR A 55 -1.78 -0.88 -6.49
CA THR A 55 -1.64 0.50 -6.94
C THR A 55 -2.98 1.08 -7.38
N PRO A 56 -3.18 2.40 -7.34
CA PRO A 56 -4.38 3.05 -7.86
C PRO A 56 -4.67 2.79 -9.34
N GLY A 57 -3.69 2.29 -10.11
CA GLY A 57 -3.84 1.91 -11.52
C GLY A 57 -4.27 0.45 -11.74
N GLY A 58 -4.64 -0.29 -10.69
CA GLY A 58 -5.06 -1.69 -10.80
C GLY A 58 -3.91 -2.68 -10.96
N VAL A 59 -2.66 -2.27 -10.70
CA VAL A 59 -1.52 -3.20 -10.66
C VAL A 59 -1.39 -3.77 -9.24
N ILE A 60 -1.47 -5.09 -9.13
CA ILE A 60 -1.25 -5.83 -7.89
C ILE A 60 0.21 -6.28 -7.85
N ASN A 61 0.94 -5.82 -6.83
CA ASN A 61 2.31 -6.25 -6.57
C ASN A 61 2.27 -7.52 -5.72
N PHE A 62 2.73 -8.62 -6.30
CA PHE A 62 2.94 -9.89 -5.62
C PHE A 62 4.39 -10.01 -5.18
N GLU A 63 4.59 -10.42 -3.95
CA GLU A 63 5.91 -10.80 -3.45
C GLU A 63 6.05 -12.32 -3.52
N ILE A 64 7.17 -12.78 -4.10
CA ILE A 64 7.57 -14.18 -4.02
C ILE A 64 8.55 -14.40 -2.86
N LYS A 65 8.28 -15.45 -2.06
CA LYS A 65 9.14 -15.87 -0.95
C LYS A 65 10.32 -16.74 -1.41
N GLY A 66 10.14 -17.45 -2.51
CA GLY A 66 11.14 -18.34 -3.10
C GLY A 66 12.26 -17.62 -3.87
N TYR A 67 13.15 -18.42 -4.46
CA TYR A 67 14.26 -17.93 -5.28
C TYR A 67 13.80 -17.55 -6.69
N GLU A 68 14.66 -16.84 -7.44
CA GLU A 68 14.36 -16.22 -8.74
C GLU A 68 13.76 -17.18 -9.79
N GLY A 69 14.08 -18.48 -9.73
CA GLY A 69 13.47 -19.49 -10.60
C GLY A 69 11.95 -19.62 -10.45
N HIS A 70 11.41 -19.40 -9.24
CA HIS A 70 9.96 -19.35 -9.02
C HIS A 70 9.32 -18.12 -9.67
N LYS A 71 10.05 -16.99 -9.73
CA LYS A 71 9.60 -15.77 -10.43
C LYS A 71 9.33 -16.08 -11.89
N ILE A 72 10.33 -16.63 -12.57
CA ILE A 72 10.29 -16.93 -14.00
C ILE A 72 9.13 -17.88 -14.31
N TYR A 73 8.92 -18.88 -13.45
CA TYR A 73 7.87 -19.86 -13.64
C TYR A 73 6.46 -19.25 -13.56
N ILE A 74 6.23 -18.31 -12.63
CA ILE A 74 4.95 -17.60 -12.54
C ILE A 74 4.83 -16.56 -13.66
N GLU A 75 5.92 -15.83 -13.98
CA GLU A 75 5.94 -14.82 -15.05
C GLU A 75 5.61 -15.43 -16.42
N ASN A 76 6.06 -16.66 -16.70
CA ASN A 76 5.73 -17.36 -17.94
C ASN A 76 4.23 -17.61 -18.11
N GLU A 77 3.49 -17.72 -17.02
CA GLU A 77 2.05 -18.02 -17.01
C GLU A 77 1.21 -16.80 -16.59
N ILE A 78 1.83 -15.62 -16.48
CA ILE A 78 1.19 -14.43 -15.90
C ILE A 78 -0.04 -13.98 -16.68
N GLU A 79 -0.01 -14.09 -18.02
CA GLU A 79 -1.15 -13.74 -18.88
C GLU A 79 -2.36 -14.64 -18.61
N TYR A 80 -2.12 -15.93 -18.37
CA TYR A 80 -3.18 -16.88 -17.99
C TYR A 80 -3.72 -16.56 -16.59
N ILE A 81 -2.84 -16.28 -15.62
CA ILE A 81 -3.27 -15.90 -14.27
C ILE A 81 -4.10 -14.60 -14.31
N GLU A 82 -3.65 -13.59 -15.05
CA GLU A 82 -4.37 -12.34 -15.26
C GLU A 82 -5.72 -12.57 -15.94
N SER A 83 -5.79 -13.49 -16.92
CA SER A 83 -7.04 -13.86 -17.57
C SER A 83 -8.04 -14.44 -16.57
N VAL A 84 -7.63 -15.41 -15.76
CA VAL A 84 -8.49 -16.05 -14.74
C VAL A 84 -8.87 -15.06 -13.64
N LEU A 85 -7.94 -14.20 -13.22
CA LEU A 85 -8.17 -13.16 -12.21
C LEU A 85 -9.21 -12.15 -12.68
N ASN A 86 -9.17 -11.77 -13.96
CA ASN A 86 -10.04 -10.75 -14.56
C ASN A 86 -11.33 -11.29 -15.17
N GLU A 87 -11.51 -12.61 -15.19
CA GLU A 87 -12.69 -13.25 -15.74
C GLU A 87 -13.98 -12.69 -15.09
N GLY A 88 -14.89 -12.18 -15.93
CA GLY A 88 -16.18 -11.62 -15.48
C GLY A 88 -16.11 -10.23 -14.85
N ARG A 89 -14.96 -9.54 -14.90
CA ARG A 89 -14.80 -8.20 -14.32
C ARG A 89 -14.90 -7.08 -15.36
N LYS A 90 -15.35 -5.92 -14.89
CA LYS A 90 -15.33 -4.67 -15.66
C LYS A 90 -13.97 -3.96 -15.62
N GLU A 91 -13.19 -4.20 -14.57
CA GLU A 91 -11.87 -3.62 -14.37
C GLU A 91 -10.82 -4.72 -14.45
N SER A 92 -9.75 -4.45 -15.21
CA SER A 92 -8.64 -5.38 -15.41
C SER A 92 -7.51 -5.06 -14.44
N PHE A 93 -7.15 -6.04 -13.63
CA PHE A 93 -5.95 -6.03 -12.80
C PHE A 93 -4.76 -6.53 -13.60
N LYS A 94 -3.60 -5.92 -13.37
CA LYS A 94 -2.31 -6.44 -13.82
C LYS A 94 -1.52 -6.97 -12.64
N ILE A 95 -0.73 -8.02 -12.87
CA ILE A 95 0.11 -8.64 -11.87
C ILE A 95 1.55 -8.18 -12.12
N LYS A 96 2.22 -7.78 -11.04
CA LYS A 96 3.66 -7.54 -11.05
C LYS A 96 4.31 -8.37 -9.96
N ILE A 97 5.27 -9.20 -10.34
CA ILE A 97 5.98 -10.08 -9.41
C ILE A 97 7.27 -9.40 -8.96
N LEU A 98 7.45 -9.32 -7.64
CA LEU A 98 8.60 -8.73 -6.98
C LEU A 98 9.30 -9.83 -6.17
N THR A 99 10.62 -9.86 -6.24
CA THR A 99 11.41 -10.60 -5.24
C THR A 99 11.37 -9.88 -3.90
N LYS A 100 11.60 -10.61 -2.80
CA LYS A 100 11.70 -10.02 -1.45
C LYS A 100 12.72 -8.87 -1.37
N GLU A 101 13.82 -8.95 -2.11
CA GLU A 101 14.82 -7.88 -2.20
C GLU A 101 14.27 -6.62 -2.90
N GLU A 102 13.49 -6.77 -3.96
CA GLU A 102 12.83 -5.66 -4.66
C GLU A 102 11.74 -5.00 -3.80
N SER A 103 10.97 -5.80 -3.06
CA SER A 103 9.97 -5.30 -2.10
C SER A 103 10.59 -4.48 -0.97
N THR A 104 11.69 -4.97 -0.39
CA THR A 104 12.38 -4.32 0.75
C THR A 104 12.98 -2.97 0.33
N LYS A 105 13.55 -2.88 -0.88
CA LYS A 105 14.08 -1.61 -1.42
C LYS A 105 12.99 -0.57 -1.70
N LYS A 106 11.81 -0.99 -2.18
CA LYS A 106 10.68 -0.08 -2.43
C LYS A 106 10.04 0.45 -1.15
N GLN A 107 9.89 -0.40 -0.13
CA GLN A 107 9.37 0.02 1.18
C GLN A 107 10.35 0.99 1.86
N ALA A 108 11.66 0.71 1.82
CA ALA A 108 12.67 1.62 2.36
C ALA A 108 12.66 3.00 1.68
N ALA A 109 12.44 3.05 0.35
CA ALA A 109 12.35 4.31 -0.38
C ALA A 109 11.06 5.11 -0.11
N ALA A 110 9.94 4.42 0.13
CA ALA A 110 8.68 5.06 0.52
C ALA A 110 8.74 5.60 1.95
N GLN A 111 9.38 4.86 2.86
CA GLN A 111 9.53 5.24 4.26
C GLN A 111 10.45 6.46 4.42
N LYS A 112 11.55 6.53 3.66
CA LYS A 112 12.45 7.69 3.66
C LYS A 112 11.74 9.00 3.30
N LYS A 113 10.79 8.98 2.35
CA LYS A 113 10.01 10.16 1.99
C LYS A 113 9.03 10.59 3.09
N GLN A 114 8.49 9.63 3.84
CA GLN A 114 7.56 9.92 4.92
C GLN A 114 8.29 10.40 6.18
N ASP A 115 9.47 9.85 6.47
CA ASP A 115 10.39 10.36 7.50
C ASP A 115 10.91 11.77 7.15
N ASP A 116 11.29 12.06 5.90
CA ASP A 116 11.69 13.42 5.46
C ASP A 116 10.55 14.45 5.60
N ILE A 117 9.30 14.04 5.33
CA ILE A 117 8.12 14.90 5.51
C ILE A 117 7.84 15.13 7.01
N ASN A 118 7.90 14.07 7.83
CA ASN A 118 7.66 14.17 9.26
C ASN A 118 8.76 14.97 9.98
N GLN A 119 10.01 14.88 9.53
CA GLN A 119 11.12 15.63 10.11
C GLN A 119 11.01 17.14 9.82
N LYS A 120 10.61 17.53 8.60
CA LYS A 120 10.34 18.93 8.26
C LYS A 120 9.19 19.52 9.06
N HIS A 121 8.11 18.76 9.23
CA HIS A 121 6.98 19.17 10.07
C HIS A 121 7.41 19.35 11.53
N SER A 122 8.23 18.43 12.06
CA SER A 122 8.75 18.51 13.43
C SER A 122 9.67 19.73 13.65
N GLU A 123 10.45 20.15 12.66
CA GLU A 123 11.32 21.33 12.76
C GLU A 123 10.54 22.64 12.69
N GLU A 124 9.49 22.72 11.85
CA GLU A 124 8.60 23.90 11.80
C GLU A 124 7.75 24.03 13.07
N ASP A 125 7.17 22.93 13.57
CA ASP A 125 6.39 22.93 14.82
C ASP A 125 7.27 23.25 16.04
N SER A 126 8.53 22.78 16.07
CA SER A 126 9.47 23.12 17.14
C SER A 126 9.89 24.59 17.12
N ARG A 127 10.05 25.18 15.93
CA ARG A 127 10.34 26.61 15.78
C ARG A 127 9.15 27.46 16.24
N LEU A 128 7.94 27.09 15.83
CA LEU A 128 6.72 27.78 16.23
C LEU A 128 6.50 27.70 17.75
N PHE A 129 6.76 26.53 18.35
CA PHE A 129 6.70 26.34 19.80
C PHE A 129 7.72 27.21 20.54
N ILE A 130 8.97 27.27 20.07
CA ILE A 130 10.01 28.14 20.66
C ILE A 130 9.63 29.62 20.54
N GLU A 131 9.06 30.04 19.40
CA GLU A 131 8.58 31.42 19.22
C GLU A 131 7.42 31.73 20.17
N GLN A 132 6.43 30.82 20.29
CA GLN A 132 5.32 30.97 21.23
C GLN A 132 5.79 31.00 22.69
N VAL A 133 6.75 30.15 23.07
CA VAL A 133 7.37 30.17 24.40
C VAL A 133 8.07 31.51 24.61
N LYS A 134 8.85 32.00 23.64
CA LYS A 134 9.51 33.31 23.75
C LYS A 134 8.53 34.48 23.86
N GLU A 135 7.39 34.44 23.17
CA GLU A 135 6.32 35.43 23.34
C GLU A 135 5.66 35.33 24.73
N ILE A 136 5.41 34.11 25.23
CA ILE A 136 4.82 33.89 26.57
C ILE A 136 5.77 34.37 27.68
N PHE A 137 7.09 34.19 27.51
CA PHE A 137 8.10 34.60 28.48
C PHE A 137 8.68 36.00 28.21
N GLN A 138 8.11 36.75 27.25
CA GLN A 138 8.51 38.13 26.96
C GLN A 138 8.10 39.04 28.12
N GLY A 139 9.04 39.33 29.03
CA GLY A 139 8.81 40.06 30.28
C GLY A 139 9.17 39.29 31.56
N TYR A 140 9.63 38.05 31.45
CA TYR A 140 10.15 37.23 32.56
C TYR A 140 11.66 37.01 32.47
N GLU A 141 12.44 38.04 32.10
CA GLU A 141 13.91 37.95 31.98
C GLU A 141 14.58 37.51 33.30
N GLU A 142 13.94 37.72 34.46
CA GLU A 142 14.43 37.28 35.77
C GLU A 142 14.17 35.79 36.11
N LEU A 143 13.37 35.05 35.32
CA LEU A 143 13.10 33.62 35.60
C LEU A 143 13.98 32.64 34.79
N ILE A 144 14.82 33.13 33.87
CA ILE A 144 15.70 32.29 33.04
C ILE A 144 17.03 31.96 33.77
N GLU A 145 17.40 32.68 34.83
CA GLU A 145 18.64 32.41 35.60
C GLU A 145 18.60 31.11 36.43
N ILE A 146 17.48 30.40 36.53
CA ILE A 146 17.38 29.15 37.33
C ILE A 146 17.77 27.90 36.53
N ILE A 147 18.06 28.00 35.22
CA ILE A 147 18.40 26.83 34.37
C ILE A 147 19.92 26.65 34.18
N GLU A 148 20.77 27.53 34.73
CA GLU A 148 22.24 27.46 34.57
C GLU A 148 23.06 27.19 35.84
N GLU A 149 22.44 26.64 36.90
CA GLU A 149 23.19 26.03 38.02
C GLU A 149 22.54 24.70 38.47
N GLU A 150 22.87 23.62 37.77
CA GLU A 150 23.38 22.37 38.37
C GLU A 150 24.17 21.54 37.34
#